data_AF-A0A968IZI4-F1
#
_entry.id   AF-A0A968IZI4-F1
#
_cell.length_a   1.000
_cell.length_b   1.000
_cell.length_c   1.000
_cell.angle_alpha   90.00
_cell.angle_beta   90.00
_cell.angle_gamma   90.00
#
_symmetry.space_group_name_H-M   'P 1'
#
loop_
_entity.id
_entity.type
_entity.pdbx_description
1 polymer ?
#
loop_
_entity_poly.entity_id
_entity_poly.type
_entity_poly.pdbx_seq_one_letter_code
_entity_poly.pdbx_strand_id
1 'polypeptide(L)'
;TGESTSAATRPPHLSAAPPLSDRQRQPLYRAAFLLLDNLAAPPGVYLMQITVEPLQFDRLLPFPDRPAVASIGVQDPDLFTCHWHCLTGQPFTQPILTHTKFPEARS
;
A
#
# COMPACT_ATOMS: atom_id res chain seq x y z
N THR A 1 31.20 26.45 -24.80
CA THR A 1 30.52 25.15 -24.78
C THR A 1 30.83 24.50 -23.46
N GLY A 2 29.84 24.42 -22.58
CA GLY A 2 30.00 23.96 -21.20
C GLY A 2 28.62 23.59 -20.68
N GLU A 3 28.15 22.43 -21.12
CA GLU A 3 26.92 21.81 -20.65
C GLU A 3 27.23 21.27 -19.24
N SER A 4 26.60 21.85 -18.22
CA SER A 4 26.54 21.24 -16.89
C SER A 4 25.08 21.02 -16.56
N THR A 5 24.65 19.82 -16.92
CA THR A 5 23.41 19.15 -16.56
C THR A 5 23.14 19.36 -15.07
N SER A 6 22.14 20.20 -14.78
CA SER A 6 21.59 20.36 -13.44
C SER A 6 20.88 19.06 -13.06
N ALA A 7 21.61 18.17 -12.42
CA ALA A 7 21.08 16.98 -11.79
C ALA A 7 20.11 17.43 -10.70
N ALA A 8 18.81 17.33 -10.98
CA ALA A 8 17.76 17.55 -10.01
C ALA A 8 18.03 16.65 -8.78
N THR A 9 18.42 17.30 -7.68
CA THR A 9 18.59 16.68 -6.37
C THR A 9 17.27 16.00 -5.99
N ARG A 10 17.20 14.67 -6.13
CA ARG A 10 16.13 13.87 -5.53
C ARG A 10 16.18 14.12 -4.02
N PRO A 11 15.08 14.54 -3.37
CA PRO A 11 15.10 14.78 -1.94
C PRO A 11 15.47 13.49 -1.19
N PRO A 12 16.25 13.61 -0.10
CA PRO A 12 16.73 12.48 0.66
C PRO A 12 15.55 11.74 1.28
N HIS A 13 15.42 10.48 0.91
CA HIS A 13 14.88 9.39 1.72
C HIS A 13 13.65 9.76 2.58
N LEU A 14 12.46 9.72 1.99
CA LEU A 14 11.32 9.16 2.71
C LEU A 14 11.73 7.73 3.08
N SER A 15 12.33 7.52 4.25
CA SER A 15 12.59 6.19 4.76
C SER A 15 11.23 5.53 4.89
N ALA A 16 10.90 4.62 3.98
CA ALA A 16 9.76 3.74 4.15
C ALA A 16 9.90 3.11 5.54
N ALA A 17 8.86 3.22 6.36
CA ALA A 17 8.85 2.57 7.67
C ALA A 17 9.29 1.11 7.48
N PRO A 18 10.15 0.57 8.37
CA PRO A 18 10.59 -0.81 8.23
C PRO A 18 9.36 -1.73 8.15
N PRO A 19 9.39 -2.74 7.26
CA PRO A 19 8.23 -3.59 7.04
C PRO A 19 7.84 -4.29 8.35
N LEU A 20 6.54 -4.30 8.64
CA LEU A 20 6.01 -4.96 9.82
C LEU A 20 6.21 -6.48 9.70
N SER A 21 6.60 -7.13 10.80
CA SER A 21 6.67 -8.59 10.86
C SER A 21 5.28 -9.23 10.68
N ASP A 22 5.22 -10.47 10.21
CA ASP A 22 3.97 -11.22 10.04
C ASP A 22 3.11 -11.23 11.31
N ARG A 23 3.76 -11.37 12.46
CA ARG A 23 3.09 -11.36 13.76
C ARG A 23 2.42 -10.01 14.07
N GLN A 24 2.97 -8.91 13.57
CA GLN A 24 2.36 -7.57 13.67
C GLN A 24 1.30 -7.36 12.58
N ARG A 25 1.50 -7.89 11.37
CA ARG A 25 0.57 -7.75 10.23
C ARG A 25 -0.75 -8.49 10.43
N GLN A 26 -0.72 -9.71 10.96
CA GLN A 26 -1.92 -10.55 11.09
C GLN A 26 -3.05 -9.92 11.94
N PRO A 27 -2.77 -9.37 13.14
CA PRO A 27 -3.77 -8.63 13.90
C PRO A 27 -4.33 -7.42 13.15
N LEU A 28 -3.50 -6.73 12.36
CA LEU A 28 -3.92 -5.57 11.57
C LEU A 28 -4.86 -5.97 10.43
N TYR A 29 -4.57 -7.07 9.72
CA TYR A 29 -5.47 -7.59 8.69
C TYR A 29 -6.81 -8.00 9.28
N ARG A 30 -6.81 -8.68 10.43
CA ARG A 30 -8.05 -9.03 11.13
C ARG A 30 -8.84 -7.80 11.55
N ALA A 31 -8.18 -6.79 12.11
CA ALA A 31 -8.82 -5.54 12.51
C ALA A 31 -9.43 -4.80 11.31
N ALA A 32 -8.69 -4.70 10.20
CA ALA A 32 -9.18 -4.08 8.97
C ALA A 32 -10.42 -4.80 8.42
N PHE A 33 -10.40 -6.15 8.39
CA PHE A 33 -11.54 -6.94 7.93
C PHE A 33 -12.78 -6.72 8.79
N LEU A 34 -12.63 -6.76 10.11
CA LEU A 34 -13.73 -6.51 11.04
C LEU A 34 -14.25 -5.07 10.90
N LEU A 35 -13.38 -4.09 10.71
CA LEU A 35 -13.78 -2.71 10.51
C LEU A 35 -14.63 -2.55 9.25
N LEU A 36 -14.21 -3.12 8.13
CA LEU A 36 -14.96 -3.06 6.86
C LEU A 36 -16.34 -3.72 6.98
N ASP A 37 -16.41 -4.87 7.66
CA ASP A 37 -17.66 -5.58 7.92
C ASP A 37 -18.63 -4.74 8.78
N ASN A 38 -18.13 -4.16 9.88
CA ASN A 38 -18.92 -3.29 10.76
C ASN A 38 -19.42 -2.02 10.07
N LEU A 39 -18.68 -1.51 9.09
CA LEU A 39 -19.07 -0.35 8.29
C LEU A 39 -20.00 -0.71 7.12
N ALA A 40 -20.28 -2.00 6.88
CA ALA A 40 -20.93 -2.48 5.67
C ALA A 40 -20.29 -1.88 4.40
N ALA A 41 -18.95 -1.84 4.38
CA ALA A 41 -18.20 -1.15 3.35
C ALA A 41 -18.44 -1.79 1.97
N PRO A 42 -18.68 -1.01 0.90
CA PRO A 42 -18.86 -1.58 -0.43
C PRO A 42 -17.58 -2.30 -0.91
N PRO A 43 -17.69 -3.29 -1.81
CA PRO A 43 -16.54 -3.98 -2.38
C PRO A 43 -15.53 -2.99 -2.97
N GLY A 44 -14.26 -3.12 -2.58
CA GLY A 44 -13.21 -2.23 -3.06
C GLY A 44 -11.91 -2.41 -2.30
N VAL A 45 -10.91 -1.66 -2.73
CA VAL A 45 -9.63 -1.50 -2.03
C VAL A 45 -9.73 -0.34 -1.04
N TYR A 46 -9.21 -0.56 0.17
CA TYR A 46 -9.15 0.44 1.23
C TYR A 46 -7.73 0.51 1.78
N LEU A 47 -7.26 1.72 2.06
CA LEU A 47 -5.98 1.97 2.71
C LEU A 47 -6.23 2.25 4.19
N MET A 48 -5.62 1.45 5.06
CA MET A 48 -5.67 1.63 6.51
C MET A 48 -4.37 2.29 6.99
N GLN A 49 -4.48 3.50 7.53
CA GLN A 49 -3.38 4.22 8.13
C GLN A 49 -3.34 3.94 9.63
N ILE A 50 -2.15 3.61 10.12
CA ILE A 50 -1.88 3.32 11.52
C ILE A 50 -0.61 4.02 11.99
N THR A 51 -0.55 4.31 13.28
CA THR A 51 0.71 4.54 14.00
C THR A 51 1.12 3.22 14.65
N VAL A 52 2.42 2.88 14.68
CA VAL A 52 2.92 1.58 15.18
C VAL A 52 3.26 1.64 16.67
N GLU A 53 3.76 2.79 17.15
CA GLU A 53 4.21 2.99 18.52
C GLU A 53 3.75 4.36 19.04
N PRO A 54 2.64 4.43 19.80
CA PRO A 54 1.72 3.33 20.13
C PRO A 54 0.93 2.84 18.90
N LEU A 55 0.47 1.58 18.93
CA LEU A 55 -0.41 1.05 17.89
C LEU A 55 -1.76 1.77 17.93
N GLN A 56 -2.02 2.63 16.96
CA GLN A 56 -3.24 3.43 16.88
C GLN A 56 -3.80 3.44 15.46
N PHE A 57 -5.11 3.20 15.33
CA PHE A 57 -5.83 3.45 14.10
C PHE A 57 -5.98 4.96 13.91
N ASP A 58 -5.70 5.44 12.71
CA ASP A 58 -5.86 6.85 12.34
C ASP A 58 -7.05 7.01 11.39
N ARG A 59 -6.97 6.35 10.22
CA ARG A 59 -7.96 6.52 9.15
C ARG A 59 -8.06 5.31 8.23
N LEU A 60 -9.25 5.15 7.67
CA LEU A 60 -9.54 4.23 6.58
C LEU A 60 -9.95 5.07 5.37
N LEU A 61 -9.27 4.88 4.24
CA LEU A 61 -9.50 5.64 3.01
C LEU A 61 -9.92 4.70 1.88
N PRO A 62 -11.08 4.93 1.23
CA PRO A 62 -11.47 4.15 0.08
C PRO A 62 -10.59 4.50 -1.13
N PHE A 63 -10.30 3.52 -1.97
CA PHE A 63 -9.72 3.79 -3.30
C PHE A 63 -10.82 4.33 -4.23
N PRO A 64 -10.58 5.36 -5.07
CA PRO A 64 -9.34 6.12 -5.24
C PRO A 64 -9.28 7.45 -4.43
N ASP A 65 -8.78 7.43 -3.20
CA ASP A 65 -8.35 8.64 -2.49
C ASP A 65 -6.92 9.06 -2.95
N ARG A 66 -6.46 10.27 -2.57
CA ARG A 66 -5.12 10.82 -2.86
C ARG A 66 -3.96 9.82 -2.65
N PRO A 67 -3.85 9.12 -1.50
CA PRO A 67 -2.77 8.14 -1.32
C PRO A 67 -2.93 6.90 -2.21
N ALA A 68 -4.15 6.57 -2.60
CA ALA A 68 -4.44 5.48 -3.54
C ALA A 68 -4.00 5.85 -4.96
N VAL A 69 -4.19 7.10 -5.39
CA VAL A 69 -3.65 7.58 -6.68
C VAL A 69 -2.13 7.54 -6.69
N ALA A 70 -1.48 7.92 -5.57
CA ALA A 70 -0.03 7.85 -5.45
C ALA A 70 0.54 6.42 -5.48
N SER A 71 -0.29 5.39 -5.35
CA SER A 71 0.12 3.98 -5.34
C SER A 71 0.19 3.33 -6.72
N ILE A 72 -0.37 3.99 -7.75
CA ILE A 72 -0.44 3.47 -9.13
C ILE A 72 0.98 3.25 -9.66
N GLY A 73 1.26 2.03 -10.12
CA GLY A 73 2.57 1.65 -10.66
C GLY A 73 3.70 1.51 -9.62
N VAL A 74 3.39 1.62 -8.32
CA VAL A 74 4.36 1.47 -7.22
C VAL A 74 4.11 0.20 -6.43
N GLN A 75 2.84 -0.16 -6.22
CA GLN A 75 2.45 -1.36 -5.48
C GLN A 75 2.34 -2.57 -6.41
N ASP A 76 2.76 -3.73 -5.91
CA ASP A 76 2.53 -5.03 -6.54
C ASP A 76 1.80 -5.92 -5.52
N PRO A 77 0.57 -6.40 -5.78
CA PRO A 77 -0.21 -6.16 -7.00
C PRO A 77 -0.67 -4.70 -7.12
N ASP A 78 -0.88 -4.25 -8.35
CA ASP A 78 -1.39 -2.90 -8.65
C ASP A 78 -2.77 -2.68 -8.01
N LEU A 79 -2.88 -1.65 -7.16
CA LEU A 79 -4.07 -1.42 -6.36
C LEU A 79 -5.29 -0.99 -7.19
N PHE A 80 -5.08 -0.34 -8.34
CA PHE A 80 -6.16 -0.01 -9.26
C PHE A 80 -6.77 -1.28 -9.86
N THR A 81 -5.91 -2.20 -10.31
CA THR A 81 -6.31 -3.52 -10.82
C THR A 81 -7.05 -4.31 -9.74
N CYS A 82 -6.55 -4.30 -8.50
CA CYS A 82 -7.23 -4.94 -7.39
C CYS A 82 -8.62 -4.34 -7.12
N HIS A 83 -8.74 -3.00 -7.14
CA HIS A 83 -10.01 -2.31 -6.97
C HIS A 83 -11.01 -2.70 -8.07
N TRP A 84 -10.56 -2.73 -9.32
CA TRP A 84 -11.37 -3.18 -10.44
C TRP A 84 -11.86 -4.63 -10.27
N HIS A 85 -11.00 -5.53 -9.79
CA HIS A 85 -11.41 -6.90 -9.48
C HIS A 85 -12.45 -7.00 -8.37
N CYS A 86 -12.34 -6.19 -7.31
CA CYS A 86 -13.36 -6.10 -6.27
C CYS A 86 -14.73 -5.70 -6.85
N LEU A 87 -14.75 -4.67 -7.71
CA LEU A 87 -15.99 -4.18 -8.31
C LEU A 87 -16.62 -5.18 -9.30
N THR A 88 -15.79 -5.98 -9.96
CA THR A 88 -16.23 -6.93 -11.00
C THR A 88 -16.38 -8.37 -10.50
N GLY A 89 -16.13 -8.62 -9.21
CA GLY A 89 -16.19 -9.97 -8.62
C GLY A 89 -15.17 -10.94 -9.21
N GLN A 90 -14.07 -10.42 -9.77
CA GLN A 90 -13.02 -11.25 -10.36
C GLN A 90 -12.09 -11.78 -9.27
N PRO A 91 -11.62 -13.05 -9.36
CA PRO A 91 -10.70 -13.60 -8.39
C PRO A 91 -9.32 -12.95 -8.50
N PHE A 92 -8.64 -12.79 -7.37
CA PHE A 92 -7.22 -12.42 -7.37
C PHE A 92 -6.38 -13.63 -7.79
N THR A 93 -5.70 -13.51 -8.93
CA THR A 93 -4.84 -14.58 -9.48
C THR A 93 -3.49 -14.70 -8.77
N GLN A 94 -3.14 -13.73 -7.94
CA GLN A 94 -1.96 -13.74 -7.10
C GLN A 94 -2.34 -13.50 -5.64
N PRO A 95 -1.73 -14.20 -4.67
CA PRO A 95 -1.94 -13.89 -3.27
C PRO A 95 -1.44 -12.47 -3.00
N ILE A 96 -2.31 -11.59 -2.50
CA ILE A 96 -2.03 -10.19 -2.14
C ILE A 96 -1.04 -10.08 -0.95
N LEU A 97 -0.59 -11.22 -0.42
CA LEU A 97 0.46 -11.29 0.59
C LEU A 97 1.83 -11.09 -0.09
N THR A 98 2.21 -9.83 -0.26
CA THR A 98 3.54 -9.46 -0.76
C THR A 98 4.63 -10.05 0.14
N HIS A 99 5.35 -11.04 -0.37
CA HIS A 99 6.79 -11.10 -0.12
C HIS A 99 7.37 -9.90 -0.88
N THR A 100 7.77 -8.85 -0.17
CA THR A 100 8.58 -7.77 -0.74
C THR A 100 9.85 -8.40 -1.34
N LYS A 101 9.82 -8.69 -2.65
CA LYS A 101 11.05 -8.83 -3.43
C LYS A 101 11.52 -7.42 -3.72
N PHE A 102 12.41 -6.93 -2.85
CA PHE A 102 13.24 -5.79 -3.22
C PHE A 102 14.04 -6.19 -4.46
N PRO A 103 14.18 -5.31 -5.47
CA PRO A 103 15.14 -5.57 -6.53
C PRO A 103 16.54 -5.63 -5.90
N GLU A 104 17.25 -6.75 -6.09
CA GLU A 104 18.68 -6.84 -5.76
C GLU A 104 19.40 -5.70 -6.48
N ALA A 105 19.98 -4.79 -5.70
CA ALA A 105 20.91 -3.81 -6.22
C ALA A 105 22.07 -4.59 -6.85
N ARG A 106 22.24 -4.46 -8.17
CA ARG A 106 23.37 -5.04 -8.88
C ARG A 106 24.66 -4.42 -8.35
N SER A 107 25.58 -5.32 -7.97
CA SER A 107 26.93 -5.08 -7.45
C SER A 107 27.80 -4.19 -8.33
#